data_AF-A0A170WQ26-F1
#
_entry.id   AF-A0A170WQ26-F1
#
_cell.length_a   1.000
_cell.length_b   1.000
_cell.length_c   1.000
_cell.angle_alpha   90.00
_cell.angle_beta   90.00
_cell.angle_gamma   90.00
#
_symmetry.space_group_name_H-M   'P 1'
#
loop_
_entity.id
_entity.type
_entity.pdbx_description
1 polymer ?
#
loop_
_entity_poly.entity_id
_entity_poly.type
_entity_poly.pdbx_seq_one_letter_code
_entity_poly.pdbx_strand_id
1 'polypeptide(L)'
;EKDGIRADDSFIAFEEILKISKEKDVDFILLGGDLFHDNKPSPQCLHKCLALFRKYCMGDKPIHVEFLSDQRTVFKNCVFPTVNYEDPNFNISIPVFSIHGNHDDPSGFGRMSALDLLSVSGFVNYFRKWTDLNKVKV
;
A
#
# COMPACT_ATOMS: atom_id res chain seq x y z
N GLU A 1 -13.81 13.39 -3.65
CA GLU A 1 -12.82 14.50 -3.65
C GLU A 1 -13.26 15.80 -4.33
N LYS A 2 -14.18 15.82 -5.33
CA LYS A 2 -14.59 17.08 -6.01
C LYS A 2 -15.77 17.82 -5.35
N ASP A 3 -16.39 17.20 -4.34
CA ASP A 3 -17.54 17.73 -3.63
C ASP A 3 -17.09 18.79 -2.62
N GLY A 4 -17.66 19.99 -2.63
CA GLY A 4 -17.21 21.11 -1.79
C GLY A 4 -17.40 20.92 -0.28
N ILE A 5 -18.20 19.94 0.14
CA ILE A 5 -18.47 19.64 1.56
C ILE A 5 -17.77 18.34 1.97
N ARG A 6 -17.84 17.30 1.13
CA ARG A 6 -17.39 15.93 1.44
C ARG A 6 -16.08 15.55 0.77
N ALA A 7 -15.34 16.52 0.23
CA ALA A 7 -14.08 16.25 -0.47
C ALA A 7 -13.08 15.48 0.39
N ASP A 8 -13.08 15.74 1.70
CA ASP A 8 -12.07 15.24 2.63
C ASP A 8 -12.48 14.00 3.43
N ASP A 9 -13.75 13.59 3.39
CA ASP A 9 -14.28 12.48 4.19
C ASP A 9 -13.44 11.21 4.07
N SER A 10 -13.08 10.83 2.83
CA SER A 10 -12.27 9.63 2.57
C SER A 10 -10.86 9.74 3.16
N PHE A 11 -10.25 10.92 3.11
CA PHE A 11 -8.91 11.14 3.63
C PHE A 11 -8.89 11.22 5.16
N ILE A 12 -9.94 11.81 5.76
CA ILE A 12 -10.08 11.90 7.22
C ILE A 12 -10.25 10.50 7.80
N ALA A 13 -11.15 9.69 7.24
CA ALA A 13 -11.36 8.32 7.70
C ALA A 13 -10.11 7.45 7.52
N PHE A 14 -9.40 7.60 6.39
CA PHE A 14 -8.14 6.87 6.19
C PHE A 14 -7.04 7.32 7.17
N GLU A 15 -6.90 8.62 7.44
CA GLU A 15 -5.97 9.13 8.44
C GLU A 15 -6.30 8.60 9.85
N GLU A 16 -7.58 8.51 10.21
CA GLU A 16 -8.02 7.95 11.49
C GLU A 16 -7.50 6.52 11.69
N ILE A 17 -7.62 5.65 10.67
CA ILE A 17 -7.12 4.28 10.73
C ILE A 17 -5.60 4.25 10.98
N LEU A 18 -4.84 5.15 10.34
CA LEU A 18 -3.39 5.24 10.52
C LEU A 18 -3.00 5.80 11.90
N LYS A 19 -3.76 6.77 12.43
CA LYS A 19 -3.60 7.26 13.81
C LYS A 19 -3.82 6.13 14.80
N ILE A 20 -4.93 5.40 14.67
CA ILE A 20 -5.25 4.25 15.52
C ILE A 20 -4.14 3.20 15.45
N SER A 21 -3.64 2.90 14.25
CA SER A 21 -2.55 1.92 14.07
C SER A 21 -1.29 2.32 14.86
N LYS A 22 -0.95 3.61 14.85
CA LYS A 22 0.18 4.15 15.63
C LYS A 22 -0.10 4.19 17.13
N GLU A 23 -1.29 4.62 17.54
CA GLU A 23 -1.70 4.68 18.96
C GLU A 23 -1.80 3.30 19.62
N LYS A 24 -2.22 2.29 18.85
CA LYS A 24 -2.29 0.90 19.28
C LYS A 24 -0.98 0.14 19.13
N ASP A 25 0.07 0.81 18.65
CA ASP A 25 1.39 0.26 18.46
C ASP A 25 1.41 -1.05 17.65
N VAL A 26 0.60 -1.13 16.59
CA VAL A 26 0.46 -2.36 15.79
C VAL A 26 1.77 -2.77 15.12
N ASP A 27 1.95 -4.07 14.89
CA ASP A 27 3.15 -4.61 14.22
C ASP A 27 3.14 -4.37 12.71
N PHE A 28 1.95 -4.38 12.08
CA PHE A 28 1.76 -4.11 10.66
C PHE A 28 0.30 -3.73 10.35
N ILE A 29 0.06 -3.22 9.14
CA ILE A 29 -1.28 -2.95 8.61
C ILE A 29 -1.55 -3.90 7.44
N LEU A 30 -2.75 -4.49 7.39
CA LEU A 30 -3.22 -5.30 6.26
C LEU A 30 -4.46 -4.65 5.63
N LEU A 31 -4.34 -4.30 4.35
CA LEU A 31 -5.41 -3.71 3.55
C LEU A 31 -6.02 -4.75 2.60
N GLY A 32 -7.35 -4.80 2.55
CA GLY A 32 -8.12 -5.79 1.80
C GLY A 32 -8.40 -5.46 0.33
N GLY A 33 -7.81 -4.39 -0.21
CA GLY A 33 -8.13 -3.85 -1.54
C GLY A 33 -9.04 -2.62 -1.50
N ASP A 34 -9.29 -2.04 -2.67
CA ASP A 34 -10.05 -0.80 -2.86
C ASP A 34 -9.54 0.36 -1.97
N LEU A 35 -8.22 0.50 -1.86
CA LEU A 35 -7.61 1.66 -1.22
C LEU A 35 -7.94 2.95 -1.99
N PHE A 36 -8.06 2.84 -3.31
CA PHE A 36 -8.50 3.92 -4.17
C PHE A 36 -9.85 3.60 -4.80
N HIS A 37 -10.76 4.56 -4.79
CA HIS A 37 -12.07 4.45 -5.47
C HIS A 37 -11.95 4.50 -7.00
N ASP A 38 -10.98 5.26 -7.51
CA ASP A 38 -10.69 5.38 -8.93
C ASP A 38 -9.41 4.61 -9.26
N ASN A 39 -9.44 3.80 -10.33
CA ASN A 39 -8.27 3.06 -10.81
C ASN A 39 -7.08 3.99 -11.11
N LYS A 40 -7.39 5.19 -11.60
CA LYS A 40 -6.45 6.29 -11.83
C LYS A 40 -6.77 7.42 -10.84
N PRO A 41 -6.28 7.33 -9.58
CA PRO A 41 -6.56 8.37 -8.59
C PRO A 41 -5.97 9.70 -9.07
N SER A 42 -6.61 10.81 -8.65
CA SER A 42 -6.08 12.13 -8.95
C SER A 42 -4.68 12.33 -8.32
N PRO A 43 -3.84 13.21 -8.89
CA PRO A 43 -2.56 13.56 -8.28
C PRO A 43 -2.71 14.04 -6.84
N GLN A 44 -3.80 14.75 -6.52
CA GLN A 44 -4.11 15.23 -5.17
C GLN A 44 -4.42 14.06 -4.23
N CYS A 45 -5.23 13.10 -4.66
CA CYS A 45 -5.55 11.90 -3.90
C CYS A 45 -4.30 11.09 -3.60
N LEU A 46 -3.50 10.79 -4.63
CA LEU A 46 -2.27 10.03 -4.48
C LEU A 46 -1.27 10.75 -3.56
N HIS A 47 -1.10 12.06 -3.72
CA HIS A 47 -0.24 12.87 -2.86
C HIS A 47 -0.67 12.83 -1.40
N LYS A 48 -1.97 13.02 -1.10
CA LYS A 48 -2.49 12.93 0.27
C LYS A 48 -2.25 11.53 0.87
N CYS A 49 -2.49 10.47 0.09
CA CYS A 49 -2.25 9.09 0.52
C CYS A 49 -0.77 8.85 0.87
N LEU A 50 0.16 9.24 -0.02
CA LEU A 50 1.61 9.12 0.21
C LEU A 50 2.07 9.92 1.44
N ALA A 51 1.56 11.13 1.61
CA ALA A 51 1.88 11.97 2.77
C ALA A 51 1.42 11.32 4.09
N LEU A 52 0.25 10.69 4.10
CA LEU A 52 -0.26 9.96 5.25
C LEU A 52 0.59 8.73 5.58
N PHE A 53 0.93 7.90 4.60
CA PHE A 53 1.85 6.76 4.84
C PHE A 53 3.20 7.24 5.38
N ARG A 54 3.78 8.29 4.80
CA ARG A 54 5.03 8.87 5.29
C ARG A 54 4.94 9.33 6.75
N LYS A 55 3.82 9.95 7.14
CA LYS A 55 3.61 10.49 8.50
C LYS A 55 3.42 9.41 9.55
N TYR A 56 2.76 8.31 9.22
CA TYR A 56 2.33 7.31 10.20
C TYR A 56 3.11 5.99 10.14
N CYS A 57 3.69 5.61 9.00
CA CYS A 57 4.31 4.31 8.79
C CYS A 57 5.85 4.35 8.68
N MET A 58 6.46 5.55 8.74
CA MET A 58 7.92 5.72 8.83
C MET A 58 8.33 6.22 10.23
N GLY A 59 9.52 5.84 10.68
CA GLY A 59 10.09 6.26 11.96
C GLY A 59 10.95 5.18 12.61
N ASP A 60 11.46 5.45 13.81
CA ASP A 60 12.51 4.64 14.45
C ASP A 60 11.99 3.42 15.25
N LYS A 61 10.69 3.12 15.20
CA LYS A 61 10.14 1.92 15.86
C LYS A 61 10.76 0.68 15.18
N PRO A 62 11.44 -0.21 15.93
CA PRO A 62 11.95 -1.46 15.37
C PRO A 62 10.82 -2.35 14.85
N ILE A 63 11.05 -3.02 13.71
CA ILE A 63 10.12 -4.02 13.18
C ILE A 63 10.37 -5.37 13.87
N HIS A 64 9.30 -5.96 14.39
CA HIS A 64 9.32 -7.26 15.09
C HIS A 64 8.80 -8.43 14.23
N VAL A 65 8.53 -8.18 12.95
CA VAL A 65 8.03 -9.18 12.00
C VAL A 65 9.15 -9.57 11.03
N GLU A 66 9.41 -10.88 10.94
CA GLU A 66 10.36 -11.45 9.99
C GLU A 66 9.65 -12.02 8.76
N PHE A 67 10.17 -11.75 7.56
CA PHE A 67 9.60 -12.29 6.32
C PHE A 67 10.32 -13.58 5.89
N LEU A 68 9.76 -14.72 6.26
CA LEU A 68 10.37 -16.04 5.99
C LEU A 68 10.09 -16.61 4.58
N SER A 69 9.09 -16.07 3.88
CA SER A 69 8.73 -16.55 2.54
C SER A 69 9.73 -16.07 1.48
N ASP A 70 9.80 -16.77 0.34
CA ASP A 70 10.59 -16.30 -0.80
C ASP A 70 9.99 -15.00 -1.37
N GLN A 71 10.61 -13.88 -1.00
CA GLN A 71 10.22 -12.53 -1.40
C GLN A 71 10.19 -12.37 -2.93
N ARG A 72 11.09 -13.03 -3.66
CA ARG A 72 11.13 -12.96 -5.13
C ARG A 72 9.92 -13.60 -5.77
N THR A 73 9.34 -14.62 -5.14
CA THR A 73 8.10 -15.25 -5.61
C THR A 73 6.88 -14.40 -5.27
N VAL A 74 6.82 -13.85 -4.04
CA VAL A 74 5.67 -13.06 -3.56
C VAL A 74 5.56 -11.71 -4.27
N PHE A 75 6.70 -11.03 -4.46
CA PHE A 75 6.82 -9.70 -5.05
C PHE A 75 7.37 -9.74 -6.49
N LYS A 76 7.20 -10.87 -7.19
CA LYS A 76 7.72 -11.08 -8.56
C LYS A 76 7.31 -10.01 -9.59
N ASN A 77 6.20 -9.30 -9.31
CA ASN A 77 5.66 -8.27 -10.20
C ASN A 77 6.02 -6.84 -9.73
N CYS A 78 6.75 -6.70 -8.63
CA CYS A 78 7.25 -5.44 -8.11
C CYS A 78 8.66 -5.17 -8.66
N VAL A 79 9.01 -3.89 -8.81
CA VAL A 79 10.33 -3.48 -9.27
C VAL A 79 11.42 -3.84 -8.26
N PHE A 80 11.12 -3.67 -6.98
CA PHE A 80 11.96 -4.08 -5.86
C PHE A 80 11.30 -5.29 -5.19
N PRO A 81 11.78 -6.52 -5.43
CA PRO A 81 11.09 -7.73 -5.00
C PRO A 81 11.46 -8.11 -3.55
N THR A 82 11.37 -7.12 -2.65
CA THR A 82 11.66 -7.26 -1.23
C THR A 82 10.61 -6.52 -0.40
N VAL A 83 10.44 -6.90 0.86
CA VAL A 83 9.64 -6.14 1.81
C VAL A 83 10.30 -4.78 2.06
N ASN A 84 9.49 -3.74 2.17
CA ASN A 84 9.96 -2.35 2.26
C ASN A 84 10.79 -2.06 3.52
N TYR A 85 10.55 -2.77 4.62
CA TYR A 85 11.26 -2.56 5.88
C TYR A 85 12.62 -3.25 5.95
N GLU A 86 12.97 -4.06 4.96
CA GLU A 86 14.33 -4.60 4.79
C GLU A 86 15.18 -3.75 3.82
N ASP A 87 14.61 -2.72 3.20
CA ASP A 87 15.36 -1.79 2.37
C ASP A 87 16.20 -0.85 3.26
N PRO A 88 17.54 -0.83 3.13
CA PRO A 88 18.41 -0.03 3.98
C PRO A 88 18.24 1.49 3.79
N ASN A 89 17.52 1.93 2.75
CA ASN A 89 17.29 3.34 2.46
C ASN A 89 15.96 3.86 3.05
N PHE A 90 15.10 2.98 3.56
CA PHE A 90 13.80 3.34 4.12
C PHE A 90 13.70 2.97 5.60
N ASN A 91 13.40 3.96 6.43
CA ASN A 91 13.13 3.75 7.85
C ASN A 91 11.63 3.52 8.09
N ILE A 92 11.18 2.27 7.91
CA ILE A 92 9.78 1.85 8.07
C ILE A 92 9.52 1.47 9.52
N SER A 93 8.49 2.05 10.14
CA SER A 93 8.06 1.76 11.51
C SER A 93 6.82 0.87 11.59
N ILE A 94 5.95 0.93 10.57
CA ILE A 94 4.74 0.10 10.47
C ILE A 94 4.59 -0.35 9.01
N PRO A 95 4.99 -1.58 8.65
CA PRO A 95 4.84 -2.07 7.29
C PRO A 95 3.38 -2.26 6.92
N VAL A 96 3.03 -1.85 5.70
CA VAL A 96 1.67 -1.96 5.16
C VAL A 96 1.67 -3.01 4.06
N PHE A 97 0.81 -4.02 4.18
CA PHE A 97 0.60 -5.06 3.18
C PHE A 97 -0.76 -4.86 2.53
N SER A 98 -0.83 -4.93 1.21
CA SER A 98 -2.10 -4.77 0.48
C SER A 98 -2.20 -5.73 -0.70
N ILE A 99 -3.43 -6.16 -0.95
CA ILE A 99 -3.87 -6.63 -2.28
C ILE A 99 -4.61 -5.48 -2.98
N HIS A 100 -4.89 -5.63 -4.27
CA HIS A 100 -5.83 -4.75 -4.97
C HIS A 100 -7.25 -5.32 -4.87
N GLY A 101 -8.24 -4.44 -4.93
CA GLY A 101 -9.65 -4.75 -5.15
C GLY A 101 -10.02 -4.57 -6.63
N ASN A 102 -11.30 -4.29 -6.87
CA ASN A 102 -11.84 -4.10 -8.22
C ASN A 102 -11.81 -2.64 -8.69
N HIS A 103 -11.62 -1.67 -7.78
CA HIS A 103 -11.50 -0.27 -8.13
C HIS A 103 -10.04 0.15 -8.40
N ASP A 104 -9.09 -0.47 -7.72
CA ASP A 104 -7.64 -0.22 -7.86
C ASP A 104 -6.91 -1.40 -8.53
N ASP A 105 -7.61 -2.13 -9.40
CA ASP A 105 -7.08 -3.26 -10.14
C ASP A 105 -6.02 -2.86 -11.19
N PRO A 106 -5.07 -3.75 -11.52
CA PRO A 106 -4.09 -3.47 -12.57
C PRO A 106 -4.76 -3.27 -13.93
N SER A 107 -4.65 -2.07 -14.50
CA SER A 107 -5.30 -1.73 -15.79
C SER A 107 -4.36 -1.05 -16.78
N GLY A 108 -4.86 -0.84 -18.00
CA GLY A 108 -4.18 -0.08 -19.04
C GLY A 108 -2.90 -0.74 -19.59
N PHE A 109 -2.11 0.06 -20.31
CA PHE A 109 -0.82 -0.36 -20.84
C PHE A 109 0.16 -0.62 -19.69
N GLY A 110 0.77 -1.80 -19.66
CA GLY A 110 1.68 -2.20 -18.59
C GLY A 110 1.01 -2.86 -17.37
N ARG A 111 -0.33 -2.98 -17.32
CA ARG A 111 -1.07 -3.61 -16.21
C ARG A 111 -0.61 -3.07 -14.85
N MET A 112 -0.72 -1.75 -14.69
CA MET A 112 -0.31 -1.04 -13.49
C MET A 112 -1.53 -0.65 -12.66
N SER A 113 -1.38 -0.74 -11.35
CA SER A 113 -2.31 -0.25 -10.33
C SER A 113 -1.69 0.93 -9.60
N ALA A 114 -2.52 1.76 -8.95
CA ALA A 114 -2.04 2.75 -8.00
C ALA A 114 -1.18 2.12 -6.87
N LEU A 115 -1.41 0.84 -6.52
CA LEU A 115 -0.59 0.11 -5.56
C LEU A 115 0.85 -0.15 -6.05
N ASP A 116 1.08 -0.24 -7.36
CA ASP A 116 2.45 -0.33 -7.89
C ASP A 116 3.22 0.96 -7.60
N LEU A 117 2.56 2.12 -7.65
CA LEU A 117 3.16 3.41 -7.31
C LEU A 117 3.47 3.51 -5.80
N LEU A 118 2.58 2.99 -4.95
CA LEU A 118 2.83 2.94 -3.50
C LEU A 118 3.95 1.95 -3.15
N SER A 119 4.08 0.86 -3.90
CA SER A 119 5.13 -0.14 -3.71
C SER A 119 6.49 0.37 -4.13
N VAL A 120 6.62 0.98 -5.32
CA VAL A 120 7.91 1.51 -5.79
C VAL A 120 8.39 2.71 -4.97
N SER A 121 7.49 3.41 -4.28
CA SER A 121 7.82 4.50 -3.36
C SER A 121 8.16 4.04 -1.93
N GLY A 122 8.12 2.73 -1.67
CA GLY A 122 8.52 2.14 -0.39
C GLY A 122 7.44 2.17 0.71
N PHE A 123 6.20 2.55 0.40
CA PHE A 123 5.14 2.68 1.41
C PHE A 123 4.28 1.43 1.59
N VAL A 124 4.12 0.61 0.54
CA VAL A 124 3.23 -0.56 0.57
C VAL A 124 3.90 -1.81 -0.01
N ASN A 125 3.84 -2.91 0.74
CA ASN A 125 4.17 -4.25 0.28
C ASN A 125 2.98 -4.80 -0.53
N TYR A 126 2.98 -4.54 -1.84
CA TYR A 126 1.92 -5.03 -2.74
C TYR A 126 2.16 -6.49 -3.10
N PHE A 127 1.45 -7.39 -2.42
CA PHE A 127 1.62 -8.83 -2.58
C PHE A 127 0.51 -9.45 -3.44
N ARG A 128 0.78 -10.63 -3.99
CA ARG A 128 -0.21 -11.43 -4.74
C ARG A 128 -0.88 -10.70 -5.91
N LYS A 129 -0.18 -9.78 -6.57
CA LYS A 129 -0.61 -9.22 -7.86
C LYS A 129 -0.88 -10.36 -8.85
N TRP A 130 -2.15 -10.61 -9.13
CA TRP A 130 -2.59 -11.73 -9.98
C TRP A 130 -3.20 -11.17 -11.26
N THR A 131 -2.66 -11.56 -12.42
CA THR A 131 -3.12 -11.04 -13.73
C THR A 131 -3.56 -12.14 -14.69
N ASP A 132 -3.55 -13.40 -14.26
CA ASP A 132 -4.04 -14.55 -15.03
C ASP A 132 -5.44 -14.95 -14.55
N LEU A 133 -6.47 -14.62 -15.31
CA LEU A 133 -7.86 -14.93 -14.93
C LEU A 133 -8.23 -16.41 -15.18
N ASN A 134 -7.41 -17.17 -15.88
CA ASN A 134 -7.72 -18.54 -16.29
C ASN A 134 -7.18 -19.59 -15.32
N LYS A 135 -6.19 -19.23 -14.49
CA LYS A 135 -5.55 -20.13 -13.56
C LYS A 135 -5.33 -19.41 -12.24
N VAL A 136 -5.57 -20.09 -11.13
CA VAL A 136 -5.15 -19.65 -9.79
C VAL A 136 -4.19 -20.70 -9.25
N LYS A 137 -3.03 -20.28 -8.75
CA LYS A 137 -2.11 -21.16 -8.01
C LYS A 137 -2.27 -20.85 -6.53
N VAL A 138 -2.80 -21.83 -5.79
CA VAL A 138 -2.92 -21.80 -4.33
C VAL A 138 -1.64 -22.34 -3.72
#